data_AF-A0A1V4KTN3-F1
#
_entry.id   AF-A0A1V4KTN3-F1
#
_cell.length_a   1.000
_cell.length_b   1.000
_cell.length_c   1.000
_cell.angle_alpha   90.00
_cell.angle_beta   90.00
_cell.angle_gamma   90.00
#
_symmetry.space_group_name_H-M   'P 1'
#
loop_
_entity.id
_entity.type
_entity.pdbx_description
1 polymer ?
#
loop_
_entity_poly.entity_id
_entity_poly.type
_entity_poly.pdbx_seq_one_letter_code
_entity_poly.pdbx_strand_id
1 'polypeptide(L)'
;MPLIQPLGVKNERVKESHQTTIFRIIAAILHLGNLEIQGERDADACSVSSEDEHLANFCALLGLEHGQMQHWLCHRKLVTTAETYVKNMSVQQVLNARDALAKHIYAQLFNWIVQHINKALHTTVKQHSFIGVLDIYG
;
A
#
# COMPACT_ATOMS: atom_id res chain seq x y z
N MET A 1 -43.24 21.57 -18.00
CA MET A 1 -42.31 20.43 -17.83
C MET A 1 -40.91 21.00 -17.65
N PRO A 2 -40.24 20.81 -16.50
CA PRO A 2 -38.84 21.16 -16.38
C PRO A 2 -38.02 20.14 -17.20
N LEU A 3 -37.20 20.65 -18.12
CA LEU A 3 -36.21 19.89 -18.85
C LEU A 3 -35.22 19.28 -17.85
N ILE A 4 -35.11 17.96 -17.85
CA ILE A 4 -34.03 17.24 -17.16
C ILE A 4 -32.74 17.69 -17.85
N GLN A 5 -31.96 18.57 -17.20
CA GLN A 5 -30.61 18.86 -17.66
C GLN A 5 -29.81 17.56 -17.64
N PRO A 6 -29.09 17.22 -18.71
CA PRO A 6 -28.23 16.04 -18.69
C PRO A 6 -27.22 16.21 -17.56
N LEU A 7 -27.19 15.21 -16.65
CA LEU A 7 -26.14 15.06 -15.67
C LEU A 7 -24.82 15.04 -16.43
N GLY A 8 -24.14 16.18 -16.46
CA GLY A 8 -22.81 16.32 -17.03
C GLY A 8 -21.83 15.55 -16.17
N VAL A 9 -21.80 14.23 -16.34
CA VAL A 9 -20.72 13.40 -15.82
C VAL A 9 -19.46 13.91 -16.53
N LYS A 10 -18.62 14.65 -15.80
CA LYS A 10 -17.30 14.99 -16.29
C LYS A 10 -16.61 13.68 -16.58
N ASN A 11 -16.32 13.42 -17.85
CA ASN A 11 -15.62 12.20 -18.28
C ASN A 11 -14.14 12.34 -17.93
N GLU A 12 -13.87 12.52 -16.63
CA GLU A 12 -12.54 12.77 -16.08
C GLU A 12 -11.87 11.41 -15.93
N ARG A 13 -11.30 10.93 -17.05
CA ARG A 13 -10.48 9.72 -17.06
C ARG A 13 -9.33 9.88 -16.07
N VAL A 14 -9.01 8.81 -15.35
CA VAL A 14 -7.78 8.76 -14.55
C VAL A 14 -6.62 9.04 -15.50
N LYS A 15 -5.88 10.13 -15.25
CA LYS A 15 -4.74 10.53 -16.09
C LYS A 15 -3.75 9.39 -16.21
N GLU A 16 -3.10 9.25 -17.36
CA GLU A 16 -2.10 8.19 -17.59
C GLU A 16 -1.02 8.17 -16.50
N SER A 17 -0.55 9.33 -16.04
CA SER A 17 0.42 9.44 -14.94
C SER A 17 -0.08 8.84 -13.62
N HIS A 18 -1.37 8.96 -13.31
CA HIS A 18 -1.97 8.31 -12.15
C HIS A 18 -2.06 6.79 -12.35
N GLN A 19 -2.41 6.32 -13.55
CA GLN A 19 -2.43 4.88 -13.87
C GLN A 19 -1.05 4.26 -13.71
N THR A 20 -0.01 4.90 -14.26
CA THR A 20 1.38 4.45 -14.07
C THR A 20 1.76 4.39 -12.59
N THR A 21 1.33 5.37 -11.78
CA THR A 21 1.58 5.38 -10.34
C THR A 21 0.87 4.23 -9.63
N ILE A 22 -0.40 3.96 -9.97
CA ILE A 22 -1.16 2.82 -9.44
C ILE A 22 -0.44 1.51 -9.76
N PHE A 23 -0.05 1.29 -11.02
CA PHE A 23 0.65 0.07 -11.42
C PHE A 23 2.01 -0.06 -10.73
N ARG A 24 2.74 1.04 -10.56
CA ARG A 24 4.00 1.05 -9.82
C ARG A 24 3.82 0.59 -8.37
N ILE A 25 2.78 1.07 -7.68
CA ILE A 25 2.48 0.67 -6.30
C ILE A 25 2.06 -0.81 -6.24
N ILE A 26 1.21 -1.27 -7.16
CA ILE A 26 0.79 -2.67 -7.22
C ILE A 26 2.00 -3.59 -7.47
N ALA A 27 2.86 -3.24 -8.43
CA ALA A 27 4.09 -3.99 -8.69
C ALA A 27 4.98 -4.05 -7.44
N ALA A 28 5.13 -2.94 -6.70
CA ALA A 28 5.88 -2.93 -5.46
C ALA A 28 5.27 -3.91 -4.42
N ILE A 29 3.95 -3.92 -4.25
CA ILE A 29 3.27 -4.86 -3.33
C ILE A 29 3.55 -6.32 -3.73
N LEU A 30 3.54 -6.64 -5.03
CA LEU A 30 3.84 -7.98 -5.53
C LEU A 30 5.28 -8.39 -5.24
N HIS A 31 6.25 -7.51 -5.49
CA HIS A 31 7.65 -7.76 -5.12
C HIS A 31 7.80 -7.94 -3.61
N LEU A 32 7.16 -7.09 -2.79
CA LEU A 32 7.18 -7.24 -1.33
C LEU A 32 6.65 -8.61 -0.87
N GLY A 33 5.59 -9.12 -1.50
CA GLY A 33 5.01 -10.42 -1.19
C GLY A 33 5.89 -11.63 -1.55
N ASN A 34 6.82 -11.46 -2.49
CA ASN A 34 7.73 -12.50 -2.97
C ASN A 34 9.10 -12.51 -2.25
N LEU A 35 9.32 -11.61 -1.29
CA LEU A 35 10.56 -11.62 -0.51
C LEU A 35 10.75 -12.96 0.21
N GLU A 36 11.94 -13.53 0.04
CA GLU A 36 12.36 -14.73 0.75
C GLU A 36 13.07 -14.36 2.06
N ILE A 37 12.46 -14.74 3.18
CA ILE A 37 13.01 -14.49 4.52
C ILE A 37 13.67 -15.78 5.00
N GLN A 38 14.96 -15.70 5.29
CA GLN A 38 15.77 -16.82 5.74
C GLN A 38 15.90 -16.78 7.26
N GLY A 39 15.52 -17.87 7.93
CA GLY A 39 15.75 -18.02 9.37
C GLY A 39 17.22 -18.30 9.66
N GLU A 40 17.72 -17.74 10.76
CA GLU A 40 19.08 -18.05 11.24
C GLU A 40 19.07 -19.22 12.23
N ARG A 41 20.25 -19.62 12.72
CA ARG A 41 20.37 -20.69 13.73
C ARG A 41 19.67 -20.34 15.04
N ASP A 42 19.54 -19.05 15.32
CA ASP A 42 18.74 -18.53 16.42
C ASP A 42 17.30 -18.30 15.94
N ALA A 43 16.32 -18.89 16.64
CA ALA A 43 14.92 -18.85 16.24
C ALA A 43 14.32 -17.42 16.24
N ASP A 44 14.97 -16.49 16.94
CA ASP A 44 14.58 -15.08 17.05
C ASP A 44 15.30 -14.16 16.04
N ALA A 45 16.07 -14.71 15.10
CA ALA A 45 16.77 -13.95 14.07
C ALA A 45 16.45 -14.45 12.65
N CYS A 46 16.40 -13.51 11.71
CA CYS A 46 16.25 -13.79 10.29
C CYS A 46 16.93 -12.72 9.44
N SER A 47 17.11 -13.04 8.17
CA SER A 47 17.72 -12.14 7.19
C SER A 47 17.01 -12.22 5.84
N VAL A 48 17.21 -11.18 5.03
CA VAL A 48 16.87 -11.14 3.60
C VAL A 48 18.18 -10.93 2.86
N SER A 49 18.39 -11.66 1.77
CA SER A 49 19.60 -11.52 0.94
C SER A 49 19.72 -10.08 0.43
N SER A 50 20.93 -9.52 0.48
CA SER A 50 21.19 -8.22 -0.14
C SER A 50 21.10 -8.25 -1.66
N GLU A 51 21.14 -9.44 -2.25
CA GLU A 51 21.03 -9.68 -3.69
C GLU A 51 19.60 -10.10 -4.10
N ASP A 52 18.64 -10.05 -3.18
CA ASP A 52 17.24 -10.37 -3.47
C ASP A 52 16.66 -9.36 -4.48
N GLU A 53 16.30 -9.87 -5.67
CA GLU A 53 15.77 -9.05 -6.77
C GLU A 53 14.42 -8.41 -6.40
N HIS A 54 13.59 -9.08 -5.60
CA HIS A 54 12.32 -8.53 -5.18
C HIS A 54 12.51 -7.36 -4.21
N LEU A 55 13.50 -7.42 -3.32
CA LEU A 55 13.85 -6.30 -2.44
C LEU A 55 14.36 -5.10 -3.25
N ALA A 56 15.25 -5.34 -4.21
CA ALA A 56 15.79 -4.30 -5.08
C ALA A 56 14.67 -3.60 -5.87
N ASN A 57 13.78 -4.37 -6.49
CA ASN A 57 12.65 -3.83 -7.25
C ASN A 57 11.64 -3.10 -6.36
N PHE A 58 11.31 -3.64 -5.18
CA PHE A 58 10.43 -2.96 -4.22
C PHE A 58 10.98 -1.58 -3.83
N CYS A 59 12.26 -1.52 -3.50
CA CYS A 59 12.92 -0.27 -3.12
C CYS A 59 12.97 0.72 -4.30
N ALA A 60 13.31 0.26 -5.50
CA ALA A 60 13.37 1.10 -6.70
C ALA A 60 12.00 1.69 -7.08
N LEU A 61 10.94 0.89 -7.02
CA LEU A 61 9.57 1.32 -7.37
C LEU A 61 9.03 2.37 -6.39
N LEU A 62 9.42 2.31 -5.11
CA LEU A 62 8.96 3.22 -4.07
C LEU A 62 9.97 4.33 -3.72
N GLY A 63 11.18 4.30 -4.30
CA GLY A 63 12.25 5.26 -4.01
C GLY A 63 12.79 5.13 -2.58
N LEU A 64 12.90 3.91 -2.06
CA LEU A 64 13.42 3.61 -0.73
C LEU A 64 14.90 3.28 -0.77
N GLU A 65 15.60 3.52 0.34
CA GLU A 65 16.99 3.09 0.49
C GLU A 65 17.06 1.58 0.78
N HIS A 66 17.75 0.85 -0.09
CA HIS A 66 17.83 -0.61 -0.05
C HIS A 66 18.37 -1.14 1.30
N GLY A 67 19.48 -0.58 1.79
CA GLY A 67 20.12 -1.04 3.02
C GLY A 67 19.22 -0.86 4.25
N GLN A 68 18.56 0.30 4.36
CA GLN A 68 17.57 0.54 5.42
C GLN A 68 16.40 -0.42 5.33
N MET A 69 15.84 -0.65 4.14
CA MET A 69 14.71 -1.56 4.01
C MET A 69 15.11 -2.99 4.39
N GLN A 70 16.26 -3.46 3.91
CA GLN A 70 16.81 -4.77 4.27
C GLN A 70 16.95 -4.91 5.80
N HIS A 71 17.53 -3.90 6.45
CA HIS A 71 17.71 -3.90 7.90
C HIS A 71 16.38 -3.88 8.65
N TRP A 72 15.50 -2.94 8.36
CA TRP A 72 14.26 -2.73 9.12
C TRP A 72 13.15 -3.74 8.80
N LEU A 73 13.29 -4.56 7.75
CA LEU A 73 12.44 -5.74 7.57
C LEU A 73 12.67 -6.77 8.67
N CYS A 74 13.92 -7.00 9.06
CA CYS A 74 14.30 -8.05 10.01
C CYS A 74 14.50 -7.55 11.45
N HIS A 75 14.39 -6.24 11.66
CA HIS A 75 14.63 -5.60 12.95
C HIS A 75 13.53 -4.62 13.31
N ARG A 76 13.24 -4.49 14.60
CA ARG A 76 12.34 -3.46 15.11
C ARG A 76 13.05 -2.54 16.10
N LYS A 77 12.82 -1.24 15.93
CA LYS A 77 13.26 -0.21 16.87
C LYS A 77 12.29 -0.14 18.04
N LEU A 78 12.82 -0.19 19.26
CA LEU A 78 12.07 -0.07 20.50
C LEU A 78 12.56 1.16 21.23
N VAL A 79 11.64 2.09 21.51
CA VAL A 79 11.95 3.36 22.16
C VAL A 79 11.27 3.35 23.52
N THR A 80 12.06 3.58 24.57
CA THR A 80 11.59 3.77 25.95
C THR A 80 11.96 5.18 26.41
N THR A 81 11.46 5.59 27.58
CA THR A 81 11.80 6.90 28.16
C THR A 81 13.29 7.08 28.42
N ALA A 82 14.01 5.98 28.69
CA ALA A 82 15.44 6.00 28.99
C ALA A 82 16.31 5.76 27.74
N GLU A 83 15.92 4.81 26.90
CA GLU A 83 16.82 4.28 25.85
C GLU A 83 16.08 3.80 24.60
N THR A 84 16.82 3.76 23.50
CA THR A 84 16.41 3.16 22.23
C THR A 84 17.26 1.92 21.95
N TYR A 85 16.61 0.79 21.72
CA TYR A 85 17.29 -0.46 21.35
C TYR A 85 16.67 -1.06 20.09
N VAL A 86 17.48 -1.86 19.38
CA VAL A 86 17.06 -2.59 18.19
C VAL A 86 16.98 -4.07 18.55
N LYS A 87 15.87 -4.71 18.20
CA LYS A 87 15.64 -6.13 18.45
C LYS A 87 15.43 -6.86 17.13
N ASN A 88 16.06 -8.02 17.00
CA ASN A 88 15.82 -8.97 15.92
C ASN A 88 14.36 -9.45 15.94
N MET A 89 13.87 -9.83 14.77
CA MET A 89 12.55 -10.42 14.59
C MET A 89 12.68 -11.86 14.09
N SER A 90 11.81 -12.73 14.59
CA SER A 90 11.70 -14.09 14.06
C SER A 90 11.07 -14.07 12.66
N VAL A 91 11.29 -15.13 11.88
CA VAL A 91 10.72 -15.26 10.51
C VAL A 91 9.21 -15.01 10.50
N GLN A 92 8.46 -15.59 11.45
CA GLN A 92 7.02 -15.41 11.52
C GLN A 92 6.62 -13.95 11.79
N GLN A 93 7.37 -13.25 12.64
CA GLN A 93 7.12 -11.84 12.92
C GLN A 93 7.35 -10.98 11.69
N VAL A 94 8.40 -11.26 10.91
CA VAL A 94 8.70 -10.55 9.66
C VAL A 94 7.65 -10.83 8.60
N LEU A 95 7.23 -12.09 8.42
CA LEU A 95 6.14 -12.45 7.49
C LEU A 95 4.84 -11.70 7.82
N ASN A 96 4.46 -11.67 9.10
CA ASN A 96 3.28 -10.94 9.55
C ASN A 96 3.41 -9.43 9.30
N ALA A 97 4.58 -8.85 9.56
CA ALA A 97 4.85 -7.43 9.33
C ALA A 97 4.84 -7.06 7.83
N ARG A 98 5.45 -7.90 6.99
CA ARG A 98 5.44 -7.79 5.52
C ARG A 98 4.02 -7.80 4.97
N ASP A 99 3.21 -8.76 5.40
CA ASP A 99 1.82 -8.89 4.96
C ASP A 99 0.96 -7.72 5.46
N ALA A 100 1.20 -7.25 6.69
CA ALA A 100 0.53 -6.07 7.22
C ALA A 100 0.91 -4.80 6.44
N LEU A 101 2.18 -4.63 6.08
CA LEU A 101 2.66 -3.53 5.25
C LEU A 101 2.02 -3.57 3.86
N ALA A 102 2.01 -4.73 3.19
CA ALA A 102 1.37 -4.93 1.90
C ALA A 102 -0.13 -4.54 1.94
N LYS A 103 -0.87 -5.04 2.94
CA LYS A 103 -2.29 -4.70 3.16
C LYS A 103 -2.48 -3.21 3.41
N HIS A 104 -1.61 -2.59 4.20
CA HIS A 104 -1.68 -1.16 4.48
C HIS A 104 -1.49 -0.31 3.22
N ILE A 105 -0.45 -0.60 2.42
CA ILE A 105 -0.19 0.10 1.16
C ILE A 105 -1.38 -0.05 0.20
N TYR A 106 -1.90 -1.28 0.05
CA TYR A 106 -3.08 -1.53 -0.77
C TYR A 106 -4.30 -0.76 -0.29
N ALA A 107 -4.58 -0.75 1.03
CA ALA A 107 -5.71 -0.03 1.59
C ALA A 107 -5.62 1.48 1.33
N GLN A 108 -4.42 2.08 1.46
CA GLN A 108 -4.21 3.49 1.13
C GLN A 108 -4.43 3.77 -0.36
N LEU A 109 -3.91 2.91 -1.24
CA LEU A 109 -4.13 3.01 -2.68
C LEU A 109 -5.62 2.93 -3.03
N PHE A 110 -6.33 1.95 -2.48
CA PHE A 110 -7.76 1.76 -2.70
C PHE A 110 -8.57 2.98 -2.22
N ASN A 111 -8.28 3.47 -1.01
CA ASN A 111 -8.90 4.67 -0.47
C ASN A 111 -8.68 5.89 -1.39
N TRP A 112 -7.46 6.06 -1.91
CA TRP A 112 -7.16 7.12 -2.86
C TRP A 112 -7.97 6.99 -4.16
N ILE A 113 -8.09 5.78 -4.71
CA ILE A 113 -8.91 5.50 -5.90
C ILE A 113 -10.38 5.88 -5.65
N VAL A 114 -10.95 5.43 -4.52
CA VAL A 114 -12.34 5.74 -4.14
C VAL A 114 -12.54 7.25 -4.01
N GLN A 115 -11.63 7.95 -3.34
CA GLN A 115 -11.70 9.42 -3.22
C GLN A 115 -11.63 10.11 -4.58
N HIS A 116 -10.77 9.64 -5.48
CA HIS A 116 -10.63 10.21 -6.82
C HIS A 116 -11.90 10.03 -7.66
N ILE A 117 -12.50 8.84 -7.63
CA ILE A 117 -13.76 8.54 -8.31
C ILE A 117 -14.90 9.40 -7.73
N ASN A 118 -15.02 9.45 -6.40
CA ASN A 118 -16.04 10.27 -5.74
C ASN A 118 -15.91 11.76 -6.10
N LYS A 119 -14.68 12.26 -6.23
CA LYS A 119 -14.43 13.64 -6.66
C LYS A 119 -14.85 13.88 -8.11
N ALA A 120 -14.58 12.93 -9.01
CA ALA A 120 -14.98 13.02 -10.42
C ALA A 120 -16.51 12.98 -10.60
N LEU A 121 -17.21 12.23 -9.74
CA LEU A 121 -18.67 12.10 -9.75
C LEU A 121 -19.39 13.23 -8.99
N HIS A 122 -18.66 14.04 -8.22
CA HIS A 122 -19.25 15.10 -7.40
C HIS A 122 -19.92 16.19 -8.26
N THR A 123 -21.21 16.45 -8.01
CA THR A 123 -21.98 17.50 -8.68
C THR A 123 -22.06 18.77 -7.83
N THR A 124 -21.99 19.95 -8.44
CA THR A 124 -22.16 21.24 -7.72
C THR A 124 -23.62 21.57 -7.37
N VAL A 125 -24.58 20.76 -7.83
CA VAL A 125 -26.01 20.96 -7.55
C VAL A 125 -26.33 20.45 -6.15
N LYS A 126 -27.11 21.23 -5.40
CA LYS A 126 -27.56 20.87 -4.05
C LYS A 126 -28.48 19.64 -4.13
N GLN A 127 -28.01 18.51 -3.62
CA GLN A 127 -28.77 17.25 -3.58
C GLN A 127 -29.77 17.30 -2.41
N HIS A 128 -31.05 17.04 -2.68
CA HIS A 128 -32.11 17.01 -1.66
C HIS A 128 -32.47 15.60 -1.20
N SER A 129 -32.14 14.58 -2.01
CA SER A 129 -32.38 13.15 -1.74
C SER A 129 -31.31 12.31 -2.47
N PHE A 130 -31.01 11.09 -1.99
CA PHE A 130 -30.14 10.14 -2.69
C PHE A 130 -30.69 8.71 -2.61
N ILE A 131 -30.32 7.86 -3.59
CA ILE A 131 -30.59 6.42 -3.59
C ILE A 131 -29.23 5.70 -3.51
N GLY A 132 -29.03 4.89 -2.47
CA GLY A 132 -27.83 4.08 -2.32
C GLY A 132 -28.07 2.64 -2.77
N VAL A 133 -27.18 2.12 -3.61
CA VAL A 133 -27.17 0.70 -4.01
C VAL A 133 -26.04 0.01 -3.22
N LEU A 134 -26.37 -1.06 -2.49
CA LEU A 134 -25.40 -1.83 -1.72
C LEU A 134 -25.07 -3.13 -2.46
N ASP A 135 -23.82 -3.24 -2.89
CA ASP A 135 -23.25 -4.45 -3.49
C ASP A 135 -22.00 -4.85 -2.69
N ILE A 136 -22.10 -5.94 -1.94
CA ILE A 136 -21.04 -6.48 -1.10
C ILE A 136 -20.90 -7.97 -1.39
N TYR A 137 -19.67 -8.41 -1.66
CA TYR A 137 -19.36 -9.84 -1.77
C TYR A 137 -19.42 -10.49 -0.38
N GLY A 138 -20.05 -11.66 -0.29
CA GLY A 138 -20.19 -12.47 0.93
C GLY A 138 -19.10 -13.52 1.09
#